data_AF-A0A1G8NNY8-F1
#
_entry.id   AF-A0A1G8NNY8-F1
#
_cell.length_a   1.000
_cell.length_b   1.000
_cell.length_c   1.000
_cell.angle_alpha   90.00
_cell.angle_beta   90.00
_cell.angle_gamma   90.00
#
_symmetry.space_group_name_H-M   'P 1'
#
loop_
_entity.id
_entity.type
_entity.pdbx_description
1 polymer ?
#
loop_
_entity_poly.entity_id
_entity_poly.type
_entity_poly.pdbx_seq_one_letter_code
_entity_poly.pdbx_strand_id
1 'polypeptide(L)'
;LAALVQPKPEATHLLCYGYDTYTTNIALEEALKPDVLLVHTFDGQPLPQEHGGPCRMITPQLYAWKGAKWIKRIQFLTENKLGFWEERGYSNTAYPWRNDRYSD
;
A
#
# COMPACT_ATOMS: atom_id res chain seq x y z
N LEU A 1 -5.13 3.62 -12.24
CA LEU A 1 -6.28 3.11 -11.46
C LEU A 1 -7.09 4.23 -10.82
N ALA A 2 -6.49 5.11 -9.99
CA ALA A 2 -7.23 6.17 -9.30
C ALA A 2 -8.10 7.03 -10.23
N ALA A 3 -7.56 7.46 -11.38
CA ALA A 3 -8.34 8.19 -12.39
C ALA A 3 -9.59 7.46 -12.90
N LEU A 4 -9.60 6.11 -12.92
CA LEU A 4 -10.75 5.32 -13.38
C LEU A 4 -11.88 5.30 -12.35
N VAL A 5 -11.55 5.30 -11.06
CA VAL A 5 -12.54 5.18 -9.98
C VAL A 5 -12.99 6.53 -9.42
N GLN A 6 -12.33 7.62 -9.83
CA GLN A 6 -12.65 9.00 -9.46
C GLN A 6 -12.95 9.15 -7.95
N PRO A 7 -11.92 8.99 -7.08
CA PRO A 7 -12.09 9.14 -5.64
C PRO A 7 -12.73 10.48 -5.32
N LYS A 8 -13.53 10.51 -4.26
CA LYS A 8 -14.11 11.77 -3.81
C LYS A 8 -12.98 12.75 -3.41
N PRO A 9 -13.18 14.07 -3.57
CA PRO A 9 -12.17 15.07 -3.25
C PRO A 9 -11.66 15.01 -1.80
N GLU A 10 -12.47 14.48 -0.88
CA GLU A 10 -12.12 14.37 0.54
C GLU A 10 -11.23 13.15 0.85
N ALA A 11 -10.91 12.30 -0.14
CA ALA A 11 -10.04 11.16 0.06
C ALA A 11 -8.61 11.62 0.41
N THR A 12 -8.08 11.14 1.53
CA THR A 12 -6.73 11.49 2.02
C THR A 12 -5.82 10.27 2.12
N HIS A 13 -6.38 9.07 2.21
CA HIS A 13 -5.63 7.83 2.40
C HIS A 13 -6.21 6.68 1.58
N LEU A 14 -5.37 5.67 1.33
CA LEU A 14 -5.77 4.34 0.91
C LEU A 14 -5.63 3.38 2.09
N LEU A 15 -6.50 2.37 2.12
CA LEU A 15 -6.30 1.16 2.90
C LEU A 15 -6.37 -0.05 1.97
N CYS A 16 -5.26 -0.76 1.86
CA CYS A 16 -5.17 -1.99 1.10
C CYS A 16 -5.53 -3.17 1.98
N TYR A 17 -6.26 -4.13 1.42
CA TYR A 17 -6.65 -5.38 2.08
C TYR A 17 -6.09 -6.56 1.29
N GLY A 18 -5.32 -7.40 1.95
CA GLY A 18 -4.87 -8.70 1.44
C GLY A 18 -5.93 -9.79 1.63
N TYR A 19 -5.80 -10.89 0.89
CA TYR A 19 -6.58 -12.11 1.14
C TYR A 19 -6.21 -12.82 2.44
N ASP A 20 -5.01 -12.56 2.96
CA ASP A 20 -4.41 -13.13 4.17
C ASP A 20 -4.75 -12.33 5.45
N THR A 21 -5.81 -11.50 5.41
CA THR A 21 -6.20 -10.54 6.47
C THR A 21 -5.24 -9.38 6.69
N TYR A 22 -4.14 -9.30 5.93
CA TYR A 22 -3.21 -8.18 6.01
C TYR A 22 -3.87 -6.87 5.59
N THR A 23 -3.52 -5.78 6.27
CA THR A 23 -3.90 -4.44 5.87
C THR A 23 -2.71 -3.49 6.00
N THR A 24 -2.66 -2.47 5.14
CA THR A 24 -1.72 -1.36 5.29
C THR A 24 -2.28 -0.11 4.68
N ASN A 25 -2.02 1.01 5.34
CA ASN A 25 -2.49 2.33 4.94
C ASN A 25 -1.39 3.11 4.23
N ILE A 26 -1.77 3.93 3.26
CA ILE A 26 -0.85 4.77 2.50
C ILE A 26 -1.52 6.13 2.32
N ALA A 27 -0.80 7.22 2.60
CA ALA A 27 -1.30 8.56 2.27
C ALA A 27 -1.60 8.64 0.77
N LEU A 28 -2.69 9.30 0.37
CA LEU A 28 -3.08 9.35 -1.04
C LEU A 28 -2.00 10.02 -1.89
N GLU A 29 -1.31 11.03 -1.35
CA GLU A 29 -0.16 11.68 -2.01
C GLU A 29 0.98 10.70 -2.30
N GLU A 30 1.29 9.79 -1.37
CA GLU A 30 2.32 8.77 -1.53
C GLU A 30 1.88 7.73 -2.56
N ALA A 31 0.62 7.27 -2.47
CA ALA A 31 0.08 6.26 -3.37
C ALA A 31 -0.06 6.73 -4.83
N LEU A 32 -0.11 8.04 -5.06
CA LEU A 32 -0.20 8.66 -6.39
C LEU A 32 1.16 9.02 -6.99
N LYS A 33 2.27 8.74 -6.28
CA LYS A 33 3.61 8.95 -6.84
C LYS A 33 3.84 8.09 -8.09
N PRO A 34 4.60 8.61 -9.07
CA PRO A 34 4.77 7.96 -10.37
C PRO A 34 5.49 6.61 -10.32
N ASP A 35 6.21 6.32 -9.24
CA ASP A 35 6.95 5.08 -9.02
C ASP A 35 6.17 4.06 -8.17
N VAL A 36 4.96 4.38 -7.70
CA VAL A 36 4.09 3.42 -7.01
C VAL A 36 3.33 2.58 -8.03
N LEU A 37 3.44 1.26 -7.90
CA LEU A 37 2.91 0.31 -8.88
C LEU A 37 1.92 -0.67 -8.24
N LEU A 38 0.86 -0.96 -8.98
CA LEU A 38 0.09 -2.20 -8.81
C LEU A 38 0.60 -3.20 -9.84
N VAL A 39 1.18 -4.30 -9.34
CA VAL A 39 1.90 -5.26 -10.16
C VAL A 39 1.13 -6.58 -10.22
N HIS A 40 0.82 -7.02 -11.44
CA HIS A 40 0.19 -8.31 -11.72
C HIS A 40 1.04 -9.23 -12.61
N THR A 41 2.12 -8.71 -13.20
CA THR A 41 3.00 -9.41 -14.13
C THR A 41 4.45 -9.07 -13.83
N PHE A 42 5.33 -10.06 -13.92
CA PHE A 42 6.77 -9.92 -13.79
C PHE A 42 7.46 -10.75 -14.87
N ASP A 43 8.39 -10.13 -15.59
CA ASP A 43 9.13 -10.76 -16.70
C ASP A 43 8.21 -11.44 -17.75
N GLY A 44 7.14 -10.73 -18.12
CA GLY A 44 6.14 -11.23 -19.08
C GLY A 44 5.22 -12.34 -18.56
N GLN A 45 5.44 -12.85 -17.34
CA GLN A 45 4.64 -13.92 -16.74
C GLN A 45 3.71 -13.39 -15.63
N PRO A 46 2.59 -14.08 -15.32
CA PRO A 46 1.78 -13.76 -14.14
C PRO A 46 2.65 -13.68 -12.88
N LEU A 47 2.39 -12.69 -12.02
CA LEU A 47 3.15 -12.51 -10.79
C LEU A 47 3.03 -13.78 -9.91
N PRO A 48 4.15 -14.42 -9.50
CA PRO A 48 4.10 -15.60 -8.66
C PRO A 48 3.42 -15.35 -7.30
N GLN A 49 2.80 -16.39 -6.73
CA GLN A 49 2.03 -16.27 -5.50
C GLN A 49 2.92 -15.85 -4.32
N GLU A 50 4.13 -16.40 -4.19
CA GLU A 50 5.12 -16.05 -3.16
C GLU A 50 5.55 -14.57 -3.23
N HIS A 51 5.44 -13.98 -4.42
CA HIS A 51 5.71 -12.58 -4.67
C HIS A 51 4.48 -11.69 -4.50
N GLY A 52 3.31 -12.25 -4.16
CA GLY A 52 2.08 -11.50 -3.92
C GLY A 52 1.08 -11.52 -5.07
N GLY A 53 1.25 -12.40 -6.06
CA GLY A 53 0.30 -12.59 -7.14
C GLY A 53 -1.09 -13.03 -6.66
N PRO A 54 -2.18 -12.66 -7.35
CA PRO A 54 -2.19 -12.08 -8.70
C PRO A 54 -1.97 -10.56 -8.73
N CYS A 55 -1.93 -9.88 -7.58
CA CYS A 55 -1.75 -8.43 -7.53
C CYS A 55 -1.10 -8.00 -6.21
N ARG A 56 -0.06 -7.17 -6.31
CA ARG A 56 0.57 -6.52 -5.16
C ARG A 56 0.76 -5.03 -5.40
N MET A 57 0.95 -4.28 -4.32
CA MET A 57 1.47 -2.92 -4.40
C MET A 57 2.98 -2.91 -4.15
N ILE A 58 3.68 -2.05 -4.88
CA ILE A 58 5.08 -1.71 -4.65
C ILE A 58 5.15 -0.21 -4.40
N THR A 59 5.71 0.16 -3.24
CA THR A 59 5.96 1.54 -2.81
C THR A 59 7.46 1.74 -2.64
N PRO A 60 8.21 2.07 -3.72
CA PRO A 60 9.68 2.03 -3.70
C PRO A 60 10.31 2.93 -2.63
N GLN A 61 9.62 4.01 -2.28
CA GLN A 61 10.10 4.99 -1.33
C GLN A 61 9.68 4.68 0.13
N LEU A 62 8.89 3.64 0.39
CA LEU A 62 8.45 3.32 1.75
C LEU A 62 9.03 1.98 2.17
N TYR A 63 9.13 1.73 3.48
CA TYR A 63 9.46 0.39 3.94
C TYR A 63 8.45 -0.64 3.45
N ALA A 64 8.93 -1.87 3.29
CA ALA A 64 8.23 -2.93 2.57
C ALA A 64 6.86 -3.33 3.15
N TRP A 65 6.56 -3.01 4.42
CA TRP A 65 5.23 -3.28 4.97
C TRP A 65 4.12 -2.47 4.29
N LYS A 66 4.44 -1.31 3.72
CA LYS A 66 3.48 -0.53 2.93
C LYS A 66 3.12 -1.19 1.58
N GLY A 67 3.93 -2.12 1.10
CA GLY A 67 3.70 -2.86 -0.13
C GLY A 67 2.83 -4.11 0.07
N ALA A 68 1.51 -3.95 0.14
CA ALA A 68 0.56 -5.05 0.32
C ALA A 68 0.68 -6.14 -0.77
N LYS A 69 0.72 -7.41 -0.34
CA LYS A 69 0.61 -8.59 -1.22
C LYS A 69 -0.85 -9.07 -1.30
N TRP A 70 -1.16 -9.87 -2.33
CA TRP A 70 -2.45 -10.55 -2.47
C TRP A 70 -3.65 -9.60 -2.36
N ILE A 71 -3.58 -8.45 -3.04
CA ILE A 71 -4.57 -7.38 -2.90
C ILE A 71 -5.95 -7.88 -3.32
N LYS A 72 -6.88 -7.85 -2.36
CA LYS A 72 -8.31 -8.15 -2.51
C LYS A 72 -9.15 -6.89 -2.69
N ARG A 73 -8.77 -5.80 -2.02
CA ARG A 73 -9.52 -4.52 -2.04
C ARG A 73 -8.57 -3.35 -1.78
N ILE A 74 -8.79 -2.26 -2.50
CA ILE A 74 -8.20 -0.95 -2.20
C ILE A 74 -9.36 -0.01 -1.86
N GLN A 75 -9.35 0.57 -0.67
CA GLN A 75 -10.38 1.48 -0.20
C GLN A 75 -9.80 2.88 -0.06
N PHE A 76 -10.45 3.87 -0.69
CA PHE A 76 -10.15 5.28 -0.45
C PHE A 76 -10.87 5.74 0.82
N LEU A 77 -10.16 6.44 1.69
CA LEU A 77 -10.62 6.88 3.00
C LEU A 77 -10.45 8.39 3.13
N THR A 78 -11.35 9.02 3.89
CA THR A 78 -11.29 10.46 4.21
C THR A 78 -10.35 10.76 5.38
N GLU A 79 -9.96 9.74 6.13
CA GLU A 79 -9.06 9.84 7.28
C GLU A 79 -8.09 8.67 7.31
N ASN A 80 -7.01 8.83 8.07
CA ASN A 80 -6.05 7.75 8.26
C ASN A 80 -6.67 6.64 9.11
N LYS A 81 -6.45 5.38 8.71
CA LYS A 81 -6.75 4.20 9.50
C LYS A 81 -5.53 3.31 9.52
N LEU A 82 -5.03 2.94 10.70
CA LEU A 82 -3.85 2.11 10.83
C LEU A 82 -4.06 0.72 10.21
N GLY A 83 -2.99 0.18 9.64
CA GLY A 83 -2.92 -1.18 9.15
C GLY A 83 -2.26 -2.13 10.14
N PHE A 84 -1.90 -3.31 9.66
CA PHE A 84 -1.41 -4.41 10.48
C PHE A 84 -0.15 -4.06 11.29
N TRP A 85 0.86 -3.48 10.65
CA TRP A 85 2.13 -3.17 11.33
C TRP A 85 2.06 -1.87 12.10
N GLU A 86 1.30 -0.90 11.59
CA GLU A 86 1.13 0.41 12.20
C GLU A 86 0.39 0.30 13.54
N GLU A 87 -0.59 -0.62 13.65
CA GLU A 87 -1.21 -0.98 14.94
C GLU A 87 -0.24 -1.69 15.92
N ARG A 88 0.92 -2.16 15.44
CA ARG A 88 1.92 -2.94 16.19
C ARG A 88 3.20 -2.16 16.44
N GLY A 89 3.13 -0.83 16.40
CA GLY A 89 4.24 0.05 16.75
C GLY A 89 5.21 0.31 15.60
N TYR A 90 4.84 0.01 14.35
CA TYR A 90 5.62 0.44 13.19
C TYR A 90 5.21 1.84 12.77
N SER A 91 6.16 2.56 12.17
CA SER A 91 5.90 3.92 11.69
C SER A 91 4.77 3.95 10.67
N ASN A 92 3.90 4.95 10.83
CA ASN A 92 2.80 5.21 9.92
C ASN A 92 3.31 5.79 8.58
N THR A 93 4.39 6.57 8.59
CA THR A 93 4.98 7.19 7.39
C THR A 93 6.01 6.29 6.72
N ALA A 94 6.72 5.46 7.47
CA ALA A 94 7.56 4.38 6.96
C ALA A 94 8.70 4.81 6.02
N TYR A 95 9.33 5.97 6.27
CA TYR A 95 10.39 6.50 5.42
C TYR A 95 11.78 5.93 5.76
N PRO A 96 12.37 5.07 4.91
CA PRO A 96 13.64 4.42 5.22
C PRO A 96 14.82 5.40 5.33
N TRP A 97 14.85 6.46 4.52
CA TRP A 97 15.92 7.48 4.58
C TRP A 97 15.86 8.38 5.81
N ARG A 98 14.76 8.35 6.58
CA ARG A 98 14.64 9.05 7.86
C ARG A 98 14.87 8.13 9.06
N ASN A 99 15.21 6.86 8.81
CA ASN A 99 15.22 5.80 9.82
C ASN A 99 13.88 5.70 10.59
N ASP A 100 12.79 6.00 9.89
CA ASP A 100 11.44 6.14 10.44
C ASP A 100 10.75 4.77 10.44
N ARG A 101 11.23 3.90 11.33
CA ARG A 101 10.83 2.48 11.36
C ARG A 101 9.71 2.17 12.34
N TYR A 102 9.74 2.76 13.52
CA TYR A 102 8.81 2.50 14.62
C TYR A 102 8.04 3.75 14.97
N SER A 103 6.83 3.59 15.51
CA SER A 103 6.15 4.69 16.19
C SER A 103 6.81 4.90 17.55
N ASP A 104 7.03 6.17 17.91
CA ASP A 104 7.50 6.54 19.26
C ASP A 104 6.52 6.14 20.36
#